data_AF-A0A7S0PVF7-F1
#
_entry.id   AF-A0A7S0PVF7-F1
#
_cell.length_a   1.000
_cell.length_b   1.000
_cell.length_c   1.000
_cell.angle_alpha   90.00
_cell.angle_beta   90.00
_cell.angle_gamma   90.00
#
_symmetry.space_group_name_H-M   'P 1'
#
loop_
_entity.id
_entity.type
_entity.pdbx_description
1 polymer ?
#
loop_
_entity_poly.entity_id
_entity_poly.type
_entity_poly.pdbx_seq_one_letter_code
_entity_poly.pdbx_strand_id
1 'polypeptide(L)'
;LLSSSYAVLQYTQLCLGANLAKDSVDLIVNSGGNNRMAIDRSTLLHLELLANAKTGKMASSLIGTIDCTKTNVGSRLLRTNLMAPPIRVDTINARLDLVD
;
A
#
# COMPACT_ATOMS: atom_id res chain seq x y z
N LEU A 1 -10.29 -12.72 -11.93
CA LEU A 1 -9.70 -12.64 -10.57
C LEU A 1 -9.14 -14.00 -10.15
N LEU A 2 -9.97 -15.03 -9.96
CA LEU A 2 -9.49 -16.35 -9.50
C LEU A 2 -8.44 -17.00 -10.43
N SER A 3 -8.64 -16.94 -11.74
CA SER A 3 -7.67 -17.43 -12.74
C SER A 3 -6.34 -16.66 -12.72
N SER A 4 -6.41 -15.33 -12.56
CA SER A 4 -5.22 -14.47 -12.43
C SER A 4 -4.44 -14.78 -11.16
N SER A 5 -5.15 -14.94 -10.03
CA SER A 5 -4.55 -15.36 -8.76
C SER A 5 -3.87 -16.72 -8.89
N TYR A 6 -4.52 -17.70 -9.52
CA TYR A 6 -3.94 -19.01 -9.78
C TYR A 6 -2.67 -18.93 -10.63
N ALA A 7 -2.69 -18.17 -11.73
CA ALA A 7 -1.53 -18.01 -12.60
C ALA A 7 -0.32 -17.40 -11.86
N VAL A 8 -0.54 -16.40 -11.00
CA VAL A 8 0.52 -15.81 -10.18
C VAL A 8 1.07 -16.82 -9.17
N LEU A 9 0.20 -17.55 -8.46
CA LEU A 9 0.61 -18.58 -7.50
C LEU A 9 1.43 -19.69 -8.19
N GLN A 10 0.93 -20.18 -9.32
CA GLN A 10 1.61 -21.20 -10.12
C GLN A 10 2.99 -20.70 -10.60
N TYR A 11 3.07 -19.46 -11.08
CA TYR A 11 4.34 -18.84 -11.48
C TYR A 11 5.31 -18.74 -10.31
N THR A 12 4.86 -18.31 -9.13
CA THR A 12 5.73 -18.21 -7.94
C THR A 12 6.26 -19.57 -7.49
N GLN A 13 5.45 -20.63 -7.59
CA GLN A 13 5.87 -21.98 -7.24
C GLN A 13 6.86 -22.56 -8.26
N LEU A 14 6.61 -22.36 -9.56
CA LEU A 14 7.44 -22.92 -10.64
C LEU A 14 8.75 -22.16 -10.86
N CYS A 15 8.71 -20.81 -10.87
CA CYS A 15 9.85 -19.99 -11.27
C CYS A 15 10.68 -19.48 -10.08
N LEU A 16 10.06 -19.28 -8.91
CA LEU A 16 10.73 -18.73 -7.73
C LEU A 16 11.01 -19.80 -6.65
N GLY A 17 10.56 -21.05 -6.87
CA GLY A 17 10.75 -22.15 -5.93
C GLY A 17 10.01 -21.99 -4.61
N ALA A 18 8.98 -21.14 -4.56
CA ALA A 18 8.20 -20.91 -3.36
C ALA A 18 7.36 -22.15 -3.01
N ASN A 19 7.52 -22.69 -1.80
CA ASN A 19 6.68 -23.76 -1.28
C ASN A 19 5.61 -23.15 -0.37
N LEU A 20 4.38 -23.07 -0.88
CA LEU A 20 3.25 -22.50 -0.17
C LEU A 20 2.51 -23.62 0.56
N ALA A 21 2.64 -23.65 1.88
CA ALA A 21 1.91 -24.60 2.70
C ALA A 21 0.42 -24.25 2.74
N LYS A 22 -0.42 -25.23 3.08
CA LYS A 22 -1.83 -24.96 3.36
C LYS A 22 -1.93 -23.89 4.47
N ASP A 23 -2.81 -22.91 4.25
CA ASP A 23 -3.05 -21.76 5.14
C ASP A 23 -1.85 -20.80 5.32
N SER A 24 -0.81 -20.88 4.48
CA SER A 24 0.34 -19.97 4.54
C SER A 24 0.17 -18.68 3.72
N VAL A 25 -0.96 -18.50 3.04
CA VAL A 25 -1.22 -17.36 2.14
C VAL A 25 -2.56 -16.76 2.48
N ASP A 26 -2.56 -15.48 2.79
CA ASP A 26 -3.77 -14.67 2.89
C ASP A 26 -3.87 -13.75 1.66
N LEU A 27 -5.04 -13.71 1.03
CA LEU A 27 -5.30 -12.93 -0.17
C LEU A 27 -6.22 -11.75 0.18
N ILE A 28 -5.60 -10.60 0.44
CA ILE A 28 -6.32 -9.37 0.75
C ILE A 28 -6.55 -8.59 -0.54
N VAL A 29 -7.82 -8.48 -0.94
CA VAL A 29 -8.22 -7.68 -2.11
C VAL A 29 -8.54 -6.25 -1.66
N ASN A 30 -7.71 -5.29 -2.05
CA ASN A 30 -7.94 -3.87 -1.76
C ASN A 30 -8.71 -3.20 -2.92
N SER A 31 -9.98 -3.56 -3.08
CA SER A 31 -10.88 -2.94 -4.05
C SER A 31 -11.72 -1.85 -3.36
N GLY A 32 -11.21 -0.63 -3.25
CA GLY A 32 -11.96 0.63 -3.10
C GLY A 32 -13.16 0.72 -2.12
N GLY A 33 -13.32 -0.19 -1.16
CA GLY A 33 -14.51 -0.29 -0.31
C GLY A 33 -14.30 -0.99 1.04
N ASN A 34 -13.09 -1.45 1.34
CA ASN A 34 -12.77 -2.18 2.57
C ASN A 34 -12.25 -1.25 3.68
N ASN A 35 -13.09 -0.33 4.18
CA ASN A 35 -12.73 0.62 5.25
C ASN A 35 -11.49 1.49 4.96
N ARG A 36 -11.24 1.76 3.68
CA ARG A 36 -10.18 2.66 3.21
C ARG A 36 -10.73 3.62 2.17
N MET A 37 -10.17 4.81 2.12
CA MET A 37 -10.55 5.83 1.17
C MET A 37 -10.10 5.38 -0.23
N ALA A 38 -11.04 5.37 -1.17
CA ALA A 38 -10.74 5.12 -2.57
C ALA A 38 -10.04 6.35 -3.15
N ILE A 39 -8.80 6.17 -3.60
CA ILE A 39 -8.06 7.17 -4.36
C ILE A 39 -7.72 6.55 -5.71
N ASP A 40 -8.22 7.14 -6.79
CA ASP A 40 -7.89 6.69 -8.13
C ASP A 40 -6.47 7.11 -8.54
N ARG A 41 -5.96 6.50 -9.61
CA ARG A 41 -4.60 6.75 -10.09
C ARG A 41 -4.37 8.21 -10.48
N SER A 42 -5.35 8.89 -11.05
CA SER A 42 -5.18 10.28 -11.48
C SER A 42 -5.05 11.19 -10.26
N THR A 43 -5.87 10.99 -9.23
CA THR A 43 -5.77 11.73 -7.96
C THR A 43 -4.43 11.49 -7.26
N LEU A 44 -3.92 10.25 -7.23
CA LEU A 44 -2.59 9.95 -6.67
C LEU A 44 -1.47 10.76 -7.34
N LEU A 45 -1.55 10.95 -8.66
CA LEU A 45 -0.56 11.69 -9.44
C LEU A 45 -0.74 13.20 -9.31
N HIS A 46 -1.97 13.70 -9.42
CA HIS A 46 -2.27 15.14 -9.32
C HIS A 46 -1.95 15.72 -7.95
N LEU A 47 -2.15 14.93 -6.88
CA LEU A 47 -1.79 15.33 -5.52
C LEU A 47 -0.33 15.01 -5.17
N GLU A 48 0.44 14.44 -6.10
CA GLU A 48 1.83 14.04 -5.90
C GLU A 48 2.03 13.24 -4.60
N LEU A 49 1.13 12.28 -4.30
CA LEU A 49 1.15 11.59 -3.01
C LEU A 49 2.40 10.71 -2.84
N LEU A 50 2.89 10.14 -3.94
CA LEU A 50 3.96 9.13 -3.94
C LEU A 50 5.21 9.53 -4.71
N ALA A 51 5.07 10.46 -5.64
CA ALA A 51 6.12 10.96 -6.51
C ALA A 51 5.65 12.29 -7.11
N ASN A 52 6.61 13.17 -7.36
CA ASN A 52 6.39 14.41 -8.06
C ASN A 52 6.00 14.12 -9.52
N ALA A 53 4.94 14.75 -10.02
CA ALA A 53 4.37 14.47 -11.33
C ALA A 53 5.27 14.91 -12.49
N LYS A 54 6.13 15.91 -12.27
CA LYS A 54 7.06 16.43 -13.28
C LYS A 54 8.34 15.60 -13.39
N THR A 55 8.90 15.18 -12.26
CA THR A 55 10.22 14.52 -12.21
C THR A 55 10.16 13.01 -12.03
N GLY A 56 9.01 12.47 -11.59
CA GLY A 56 8.85 11.07 -11.21
C GLY A 56 9.62 10.67 -9.95
N LYS A 57 10.30 11.60 -9.28
CA LYS A 57 11.08 11.35 -8.06
C LYS A 57 10.21 11.50 -6.82
N MET A 58 10.64 10.87 -5.72
CA MET A 58 9.99 11.05 -4.41
C MET A 58 10.27 12.43 -3.81
N ALA A 59 11.40 13.06 -4.15
CA ALA A 59 11.68 14.42 -3.70
C ALA A 59 10.57 15.38 -4.16
N SER A 60 10.17 16.29 -3.27
CA SER A 60 9.08 17.25 -3.50
C SER A 60 7.71 16.59 -3.77
N SER A 61 7.44 15.45 -3.12
CA SER A 61 6.14 14.78 -3.07
C SER A 61 5.74 14.54 -1.62
N LEU A 62 4.46 14.28 -1.32
CA LEU A 62 4.01 14.12 0.07
C LEU A 62 4.81 13.05 0.81
N ILE A 63 4.99 11.86 0.21
CA ILE A 63 5.78 10.79 0.81
C ILE A 63 7.25 11.21 1.02
N GLY A 64 7.85 11.95 0.09
CA GLY A 64 9.21 12.43 0.23
C GLY A 64 9.38 13.47 1.33
N THR A 65 8.29 14.16 1.70
CA THR A 65 8.28 15.13 2.80
C THR A 65 8.12 14.46 4.15
N ILE A 66 7.24 13.45 4.28
CA ILE A 66 6.86 12.90 5.61
C ILE A 66 7.55 11.57 5.96
N ASP A 67 8.22 10.91 5.01
CA ASP A 67 8.89 9.63 5.29
C ASP A 67 10.16 9.83 6.12
N CYS A 68 10.00 9.71 7.44
CA CYS A 68 11.09 9.69 8.42
C CYS A 68 11.34 8.28 8.99
N THR A 69 10.85 7.24 8.31
CA THR A 69 10.95 5.86 8.80
C THR A 69 12.40 5.37 8.81
N LYS A 70 12.76 4.54 9.78
CA LYS A 70 14.12 3.98 9.91
C LYS A 70 14.28 2.62 9.25
N THR A 71 13.18 2.03 8.79
CA THR A 71 13.16 0.69 8.19
C THR A 71 12.41 0.71 6.87
N ASN A 72 12.87 -0.10 5.92
CA ASN A 72 12.21 -0.26 4.62
C ASN A 72 10.76 -0.75 4.76
N VAL A 73 10.48 -1.57 5.78
CA VAL A 73 9.12 -2.05 6.07
C VAL A 73 8.23 -0.89 6.52
N GLY A 74 8.76 0.02 7.35
CA GLY A 74 8.05 1.25 7.75
C GLY A 74 7.71 2.13 6.55
N SER A 75 8.66 2.39 5.65
CA SER A 75 8.43 3.18 4.42
C SER A 75 7.35 2.53 3.53
N ARG A 76 7.38 1.21 3.37
CA ARG A 76 6.34 0.46 2.62
C ARG A 76 4.96 0.58 3.26
N LEU A 77 4.89 0.53 4.59
CA LEU A 77 3.63 0.69 5.33
C LEU A 77 3.08 2.11 5.18
N LEU A 78 3.94 3.13 5.31
CA LEU A 78 3.57 4.54 5.09
C LEU A 78 3.03 4.75 3.68
N ARG A 79 3.71 4.22 2.66
CA ARG A 79 3.26 4.26 1.26
C ARG A 79 1.86 3.66 1.09
N THR A 80 1.62 2.50 1.70
CA THR A 80 0.31 1.82 1.65
C THR A 80 -0.78 2.64 2.36
N ASN A 81 -0.43 3.30 3.47
CA ASN A 81 -1.35 4.20 4.17
C ASN A 81 -1.72 5.43 3.35
N LEU A 82 -0.76 6.04 2.63
CA LEU A 82 -1.03 7.18 1.75
C LEU A 82 -1.88 6.81 0.52
N MET A 83 -1.67 5.62 -0.05
CA MET A 83 -2.43 5.17 -1.23
C MET A 83 -3.91 4.88 -0.93
N ALA A 84 -4.21 4.52 0.30
CA ALA A 84 -5.58 4.20 0.71
C ALA A 84 -5.73 4.56 2.20
N PRO A 85 -5.94 5.82 2.58
CA PRO A 85 -6.06 6.20 3.99
C PRO A 85 -7.21 5.48 4.72
N PRO A 86 -7.14 5.27 6.04
CA PRO A 86 -8.27 4.73 6.80
C PRO A 86 -9.44 5.72 6.81
N ILE A 87 -10.68 5.21 6.81
CA ILE A 87 -11.89 6.05 6.94
C ILE A 87 -12.59 5.89 8.30
N ARG A 88 -12.20 4.88 9.07
CA ARG A 88 -12.76 4.64 10.40
C ARG A 88 -12.17 5.63 11.40
N VAL A 89 -13.04 6.40 12.04
CA VAL A 89 -12.66 7.42 13.04
C VAL A 89 -11.84 6.80 14.18
N ASP A 90 -12.26 5.64 14.72
CA ASP A 90 -11.50 4.95 15.78
C ASP A 90 -10.05 4.65 15.36
N THR A 91 -9.85 4.24 14.10
CA THR A 91 -8.52 3.93 13.56
C THR A 91 -7.68 5.19 13.35
N ILE A 92 -8.33 6.30 13.00
CA ILE A 92 -7.66 7.60 12.82
C ILE A 92 -7.22 8.11 14.20
N ASN A 93 -8.13 8.16 15.18
CA ASN A 93 -7.84 8.66 16.52
C ASN A 93 -6.80 7.79 17.24
N ALA A 94 -6.92 6.46 17.19
CA ALA A 94 -5.93 5.57 17.80
C ALA A 94 -4.50 5.75 17.22
N ARG A 95 -4.38 6.23 15.97
CA ARG A 95 -3.08 6.59 15.38
C ARG A 95 -2.60 7.97 15.83
N LEU A 96 -3.51 8.92 16.01
CA LEU A 96 -3.20 10.26 16.52
C LEU A 96 -2.76 10.20 17.99
N ASP A 97 -3.49 9.46 18.82
CA ASP A 97 -3.20 9.26 20.25
C ASP A 97 -1.82 8.62 20.51
N LEU A 98 -1.22 7.97 19.51
CA LEU A 98 0.13 7.37 19.62
C LEU A 98 1.24 8.37 19.30
N VAL A 99 0.93 9.43 18.57
CA VAL A 99 1.89 10.45 18.11
C VAL A 99 1.90 11.66 19.04
N ASP A 100 0.79 11.93 19.74
CA ASP A 100 0.68 12.90 20.83
C ASP A 100 1.51 12.46 22.07
#